data_AF-A0A822BNP5-F1
#
_entry.id   AF-A0A822BNP5-F1
#
_cell.length_a   1.000
_cell.length_b   1.000
_cell.length_c   1.000
_cell.angle_alpha   90.00
_cell.angle_beta   90.00
_cell.angle_gamma   90.00
#
_symmetry.space_group_name_H-M   'P 1'
#
loop_
_entity.id
_entity.type
_entity.pdbx_description
1 polymer ?
#
loop_
_entity_poly.entity_id
_entity_poly.type
_entity_poly.pdbx_seq_one_letter_code
_entity_poly.pdbx_strand_id
1 'polypeptide(L)'
;MPLQIRIPKILSHECRICGAPTKCSYLGVISCHACKMFFKRNAKIGSAAFICNFDGLCEININTRHVCPACRLAKCFQCGMTNDKLRSSRHNKPKTNALVKKQLQYQAKK
;
A
#
# COMPACT_ATOMS: atom_id res chain seq x y z
N MET A 1 37.73 14.75 -7.63
CA MET A 1 37.00 13.94 -8.62
C MET A 1 35.83 13.25 -7.91
N PRO A 2 34.60 13.77 -7.99
CA PRO A 2 33.48 13.25 -7.19
C PRO A 2 33.02 11.89 -7.73
N LEU A 3 33.11 10.86 -6.88
CA LEU A 3 32.62 9.52 -7.19
C LEU A 3 31.09 9.51 -7.08
N GLN A 4 30.47 9.14 -8.19
CA GLN A 4 29.03 9.13 -8.41
C GLN A 4 28.31 8.17 -7.44
N ILE A 5 27.31 8.72 -6.73
CA ILE A 5 26.35 7.97 -5.93
C ILE A 5 25.57 7.04 -6.88
N ARG A 6 25.76 5.72 -6.76
CA ARG A 6 24.86 4.74 -7.38
C ARG A 6 23.52 4.76 -6.64
N ILE A 7 22.59 5.59 -7.12
CA ILE A 7 21.18 5.48 -6.79
C ILE A 7 20.67 4.17 -7.43
N PRO A 8 20.18 3.17 -6.69
CA PRO A 8 19.52 2.02 -7.31
C PRO A 8 18.19 2.49 -7.90
N LYS A 9 18.21 2.88 -9.18
CA LYS A 9 17.03 3.15 -10.01
C LYS A 9 16.36 1.83 -10.40
N ILE A 10 15.70 1.15 -9.47
CA ILE A 10 14.68 0.15 -9.85
C ILE A 10 13.54 0.18 -8.81
N LEU A 11 12.71 1.23 -8.84
CA LEU A 11 11.35 1.10 -8.35
C LEU A 11 10.54 0.47 -9.48
N SER A 12 10.24 -0.81 -9.38
CA SER A 12 9.31 -1.50 -10.28
C SER A 12 8.03 -0.65 -10.47
N HIS A 13 7.85 -0.08 -11.66
CA HIS A 13 6.73 0.79 -12.03
C HIS A 13 5.45 -0.03 -12.27
N GLU A 14 5.09 -0.91 -11.35
CA GLU A 14 4.00 -1.87 -11.53
C GLU A 14 3.12 -1.93 -10.29
N CYS A 15 1.81 -1.98 -10.52
CA CYS A 15 0.81 -2.08 -9.47
C CYS A 15 0.98 -3.38 -8.71
N ARG A 16 1.23 -3.32 -7.40
CA ARG A 16 1.38 -4.52 -6.55
C ARG A 16 0.15 -5.43 -6.51
N ILE A 17 -1.02 -4.91 -6.91
CA ILE A 17 -2.29 -5.64 -6.92
C ILE A 17 -2.51 -6.39 -8.23
N CYS A 18 -2.39 -5.70 -9.37
CA CYS A 18 -2.76 -6.26 -10.69
C CYS A 18 -1.64 -6.24 -11.73
N GLY A 19 -0.42 -5.85 -11.36
CA GLY A 19 0.73 -5.77 -12.27
C GLY A 19 0.69 -4.61 -13.28
N ALA A 20 -0.42 -3.87 -13.37
CA ALA A 20 -0.55 -2.79 -14.35
C ALA A 20 0.57 -1.73 -14.20
N PRO A 21 1.15 -1.25 -15.30
CA PRO A 21 2.21 -0.26 -15.25
C PRO A 21 1.71 1.02 -14.57
N THR A 22 2.49 1.54 -13.62
CA THR A 22 2.14 2.72 -12.84
C THR A 22 3.37 3.48 -12.37
N LYS A 23 3.28 4.81 -12.46
CA LYS A 23 4.27 5.74 -11.92
C LYS A 23 3.88 6.27 -10.53
N CYS A 24 2.72 5.86 -10.01
CA CYS A 24 2.09 6.48 -8.85
C CYS A 24 1.92 5.50 -7.68
N SER A 25 2.18 5.97 -6.46
CA SER A 25 1.89 5.25 -5.20
C SER A 25 0.69 5.85 -4.48
N TYR A 26 -0.15 5.02 -3.86
CA TYR A 26 -1.27 5.43 -3.01
C TYR A 26 -1.12 4.76 -1.64
N LEU A 27 -1.21 5.56 -0.57
CA LEU A 27 -1.08 5.08 0.82
C LEU A 27 0.19 4.24 1.08
N GLY A 28 1.32 4.60 0.45
CA GLY A 28 2.58 3.87 0.60
C GLY A 28 2.70 2.61 -0.26
N VAL A 29 1.68 2.26 -1.05
CA VAL A 29 1.67 1.09 -1.95
C VAL A 29 1.67 1.54 -3.41
N ILE A 30 2.60 1.02 -4.22
CA ILE A 30 2.62 1.23 -5.67
C ILE A 30 1.36 0.59 -6.27
N SER A 31 0.47 1.42 -6.81
CA SER A 31 -0.83 0.95 -7.27
C SER A 31 -1.39 1.81 -8.40
N CYS A 32 -2.02 1.15 -9.37
CA CYS A 32 -2.64 1.82 -10.49
C CYS A 32 -3.94 2.54 -10.07
N HIS A 33 -4.38 3.52 -10.87
CA HIS A 33 -5.59 4.31 -10.61
C HIS A 33 -6.84 3.43 -10.40
N ALA A 34 -6.99 2.38 -11.21
CA ALA A 34 -8.13 1.46 -11.10
C ALA A 34 -8.19 0.73 -9.75
N CYS A 35 -7.06 0.24 -9.21
CA CYS A 35 -7.04 -0.43 -7.91
C CYS A 35 -7.22 0.55 -6.76
N LYS A 36 -6.70 1.77 -6.89
CA LYS A 36 -6.95 2.87 -5.94
C LYS A 36 -8.46 3.19 -5.84
N MET A 37 -9.13 3.40 -6.97
CA MET A 37 -10.57 3.72 -6.99
C MET A 37 -11.41 2.54 -6.51
N PHE A 38 -11.05 1.32 -6.91
CA PHE A 38 -11.70 0.11 -6.42
C PHE A 38 -11.59 -0.01 -4.90
N PHE A 39 -10.40 0.20 -4.33
CA PHE A 39 -10.20 0.14 -2.88
C PHE A 39 -11.05 1.18 -2.15
N LYS A 40 -11.02 2.45 -2.58
CA LYS A 40 -11.83 3.51 -1.94
C LYS A 40 -13.32 3.20 -1.88
N ARG A 41 -13.87 2.55 -2.91
CA ARG A 41 -15.30 2.21 -2.97
C ARG A 41 -15.66 1.05 -2.05
N ASN A 42 -14.77 0.06 -1.95
CA ASN A 42 -15.12 -1.24 -1.36
C ASN A 42 -14.47 -1.49 0.00
N ALA A 43 -13.46 -0.72 0.39
CA ALA A 43 -12.72 -0.98 1.62
C ALA A 43 -13.54 -0.75 2.90
N LYS A 44 -14.63 0.03 2.85
CA LYS A 44 -15.56 0.17 3.99
C LYS A 44 -16.50 -1.02 4.15
N ILE A 45 -16.89 -1.62 3.02
CA ILE A 45 -17.84 -2.75 2.98
C ILE A 45 -17.09 -4.06 3.29
N GLY A 46 -15.79 -4.11 2.97
CA GLY A 46 -14.91 -5.24 3.28
C GLY A 46 -15.00 -6.37 2.26
N SER A 47 -14.06 -7.33 2.35
CA SER A 47 -14.02 -8.49 1.44
C SER A 47 -15.16 -9.48 1.69
N ALA A 48 -15.75 -9.50 2.88
CA ALA A 48 -16.88 -10.36 3.22
C ALA A 48 -18.17 -10.03 2.43
N ALA A 49 -18.27 -8.83 1.86
CA ALA A 49 -19.39 -8.44 1.01
C ALA A 49 -19.28 -8.98 -0.42
N PHE A 50 -18.18 -9.63 -0.77
CA PHE A 50 -17.98 -10.26 -2.06
C PHE A 50 -17.80 -11.76 -1.87
N ILE A 51 -18.49 -12.55 -2.69
CA ILE A 51 -18.31 -13.99 -2.73
C ILE A 51 -17.25 -14.31 -3.78
N CYS A 52 -16.31 -15.18 -3.42
CA CYS A 52 -15.41 -15.77 -4.38
C CYS A 52 -16.06 -17.04 -4.95
N ASN A 53 -16.12 -17.18 -6.28
CA ASN A 53 -16.66 -18.36 -6.95
C ASN A 53 -15.63 -19.47 -7.18
N PHE A 54 -14.42 -19.27 -6.67
CA PHE A 54 -13.31 -20.21 -6.69
C PHE A 54 -12.89 -20.42 -5.22
N ASP A 55 -11.61 -20.60 -4.91
CA ASP A 55 -11.17 -20.91 -3.54
C ASP A 55 -10.51 -19.74 -2.79
N GLY A 56 -10.83 -18.50 -3.16
CA GLY A 56 -10.20 -17.32 -2.55
C GLY A 56 -8.73 -17.08 -2.97
N LEU A 57 -8.20 -17.87 -3.90
CA LEU A 57 -6.82 -17.82 -4.40
C LEU A 57 -6.72 -17.27 -5.83
N CYS A 58 -7.69 -16.48 -6.28
CA CYS A 58 -7.72 -15.99 -7.65
C CYS A 58 -6.49 -15.14 -7.99
N GLU A 59 -5.85 -15.44 -9.12
CA GLU A 59 -4.78 -14.62 -9.64
C GLU A 59 -5.33 -13.28 -10.15
N ILE A 60 -4.80 -12.18 -9.61
CA ILE A 60 -5.19 -10.82 -9.97
C ILE A 60 -4.13 -10.19 -10.87
N ASN A 61 -4.44 -10.06 -12.16
CA ASN A 61 -3.64 -9.34 -13.16
C ASN A 61 -4.49 -8.27 -13.88
N ILE A 62 -3.93 -7.56 -14.87
CA ILE A 62 -4.62 -6.45 -15.53
C ILE A 62 -5.91 -6.89 -16.24
N ASN A 63 -5.94 -8.12 -16.74
CA ASN A 63 -7.05 -8.72 -17.47
C ASN A 63 -8.06 -9.37 -16.50
N THR A 64 -7.61 -10.03 -15.43
CA THR A 64 -8.49 -10.82 -14.54
C THR A 64 -9.01 -10.06 -13.32
N ARG A 65 -8.49 -8.85 -13.03
CA ARG A 65 -8.88 -8.06 -11.84
C ARG A 65 -10.37 -7.66 -11.74
N HIS A 66 -11.19 -7.93 -12.75
CA HIS A 66 -12.63 -7.69 -12.70
C HIS A 66 -13.42 -8.96 -12.36
N VAL A 67 -12.81 -10.14 -12.51
CA VAL A 67 -13.46 -11.45 -12.34
C VAL A 67 -13.81 -11.72 -10.88
N CYS A 68 -12.90 -11.41 -9.96
CA CYS A 68 -13.10 -11.68 -8.53
C CYS A 68 -12.86 -10.42 -7.67
N PRO A 69 -13.90 -9.65 -7.34
CA PRO A 69 -13.77 -8.49 -6.45
C PRO A 69 -13.36 -8.87 -5.02
N ALA A 70 -13.76 -10.06 -4.55
CA ALA A 70 -13.38 -10.58 -3.23
C ALA A 70 -11.85 -10.71 -3.10
N CYS A 71 -11.23 -11.51 -3.98
CA CYS A 71 -9.78 -11.74 -3.97
C CYS A 71 -9.00 -10.46 -4.28
N ARG A 72 -9.53 -9.60 -5.16
CA ARG A 72 -8.90 -8.30 -5.43
C ARG A 72 -8.86 -7.42 -4.21
N LEU A 73 -9.95 -7.33 -3.44
CA LEU A 73 -10.00 -6.51 -2.24
C LEU A 73 -9.14 -7.09 -1.12
N ALA A 74 -9.15 -8.41 -0.94
CA ALA A 74 -8.24 -9.10 -0.03
C ALA A 74 -6.77 -8.80 -0.35
N LYS A 75 -6.38 -8.88 -1.63
CA LYS A 75 -5.02 -8.54 -2.09
C LYS A 75 -4.66 -7.07 -1.83
N CYS A 76 -5.60 -6.13 -1.98
CA CYS A 76 -5.37 -4.72 -1.63
C CYS A 76 -4.98 -4.58 -0.14
N PHE A 77 -5.71 -5.23 0.77
CA PHE A 77 -5.41 -5.21 2.19
C PHE A 77 -4.09 -5.92 2.52
N GLN A 78 -3.81 -7.08 1.90
CA GLN A 78 -2.55 -7.81 2.07
C GLN A 78 -1.33 -6.99 1.63
N CYS A 79 -1.47 -6.17 0.57
CA CYS A 79 -0.42 -5.24 0.15
C CYS A 79 -0.26 -4.02 1.06
N GLY A 80 -1.09 -3.88 2.11
CA GLY A 80 -1.00 -2.78 3.07
C GLY A 80 -1.83 -1.55 2.70
N MET A 81 -2.81 -1.65 1.80
CA MET A 81 -3.79 -0.58 1.64
C MET A 81 -4.72 -0.56 2.86
N THR A 82 -4.72 0.53 3.62
CA THR A 82 -5.57 0.72 4.78
C THR A 82 -6.54 1.88 4.56
N ASN A 83 -7.77 1.80 5.08
CA ASN A 83 -8.65 2.98 5.12
C ASN A 83 -8.11 4.07 6.06
N ASP A 84 -7.36 3.64 7.07
CA ASP A 84 -6.82 4.51 8.08
C ASP A 84 -5.62 5.28 7.53
N LYS A 85 -5.66 6.61 7.64
CA LYS A 85 -4.61 7.53 7.18
C LYS A 85 -3.40 7.50 8.12
N LEU A 86 -2.93 6.33 8.53
CA LEU A 86 -1.85 6.19 9.51
C LEU A 86 -0.66 5.43 8.92
N ARG A 87 0.01 6.10 7.97
CA ARG A 87 1.47 6.37 8.02
C ARG A 87 1.88 7.26 6.86
N SER A 88 1.74 8.57 7.06
CA SER A 88 2.81 9.44 6.55
C SER A 88 4.10 9.10 7.29
N SER A 89 5.18 9.06 6.52
CA SER A 89 6.57 9.02 6.97
C SER A 89 7.12 7.66 7.43
N ARG A 90 7.49 6.84 6.45
CA ARG A 90 8.72 6.04 6.59
C ARG A 90 9.51 5.94 5.27
N HIS A 91 10.03 7.08 4.81
CA HIS A 91 11.46 7.08 4.60
C HIS A 91 12.07 6.70 5.95
N ASN A 92 12.72 5.54 6.05
CA ASN A 92 13.51 5.16 7.20
C ASN A 92 14.66 6.17 7.36
N LYS A 93 14.38 7.31 8.01
CA LYS A 93 15.41 8.01 8.76
C LYS A 93 15.38 7.39 10.15
N PRO A 94 16.49 6.80 10.64
CA PRO A 94 16.56 6.31 12.00
C PRO A 94 16.22 7.49 12.93
N LYS A 95 15.20 7.31 13.78
CA LYS A 95 14.82 8.34 14.75
C LYS A 95 16.00 8.51 15.70
N THR A 96 16.65 9.67 15.65
CA THR A 96 17.72 10.02 16.59
C THR A 96 17.14 10.16 18.01
N ASN A 97 17.95 9.84 19.02
CA ASN A 97 17.57 9.79 20.44
C ASN A 97 16.92 11.10 20.97
N ALA A 98 17.09 12.23 20.28
CA ALA A 98 16.49 13.51 20.63
C ALA A 98 14.95 13.54 20.48
N LEU A 99 14.39 12.81 19.51
CA LEU A 99 12.93 12.83 19.24
C LEU A 99 12.15 11.94 20.21
N VAL A 100 12.77 10.86 20.71
CA VAL A 100 12.17 9.95 21.69
C VAL A 100 12.02 10.64 23.05
N LYS A 101 13.02 11.44 23.48
CA LYS A 101 12.95 12.22 24.72
C LYS A 101 11.79 13.22 24.73
N LYS A 102 11.53 13.90 23.61
CA LYS A 102 10.39 14.85 23.51
C LYS A 102 9.03 14.17 23.64
N GLN A 103 8.88 12.95 23.12
CA GLN A 103 7.61 12.21 23.19
C GLN A 103 7.31 11.74 24.63
N LEU A 104 8.32 11.28 25.36
CA LEU A 104 8.19 10.85 26.76
C LEU A 104 7.87 12.03 27.68
N GLN A 105 8.48 13.20 27.45
CA GLN A 105 8.21 14.41 28.23
C GLN A 105 6.78 14.95 28.06
N TYR A 106 6.17 14.76 26.88
CA TYR A 106 4.77 15.14 26.67
C TYR A 106 3.79 14.20 27.40
N GLN A 107 4.14 12.92 27.52
CA GLN A 107 3.32 11.93 28.23
C GLN A 107 3.41 12.06 29.76
N ALA A 108 4.50 12.62 30.29
CA ALA A 108 4.69 12.83 31.72
C ALA A 108 4.05 14.13 32.27
N LYS A 109 3.38 14.93 31.43
CA LYS A 109 2.71 16.19 31.82
C LYS A 109 1.17 16.10 31.79
N LYS A 110 0.61 14.90 31.71
CA LYS A 110 -0.84 14.66 31.80
C LYS A 110 -1.17 13.98 33.11
#